data_AF-A0A9X1T3Y0-F1
#
_entry.id   AF-A0A9X1T3Y0-F1
#
_cell.length_a   1.000
_cell.length_b   1.000
_cell.length_c   1.000
_cell.angle_alpha   90.00
_cell.angle_beta   90.00
_cell.angle_gamma   90.00
#
_symmetry.space_group_name_H-M   'P 1'
#
loop_
_entity.id
_entity.type
_entity.pdbx_description
1 polymer ?
#
loop_
_entity_poly.entity_id
_entity_poly.type
_entity_poly.pdbx_seq_one_letter_code
_entity_poly.pdbx_strand_id
1 'polypeptide(L)'
;MAVAEKLSVELPAEMLRTIRETVEAGEFGSESEALQEAVRAWQREREEDERQLDAIRARIRRSLEDPRPSLTEAELRTRMREYMTEREKAAAADETR
;
A
#
# COMPACT_ATOMS: atom_id res chain seq x y z
N MET A 1 -11.38 -22.84 18.92
CA MET A 1 -9.94 -23.13 18.86
C MET A 1 -9.65 -23.56 17.44
N ALA A 2 -8.84 -22.79 16.70
CA ALA A 2 -8.43 -23.20 15.36
C ALA A 2 -7.58 -24.47 15.47
N VAL A 3 -7.82 -25.45 14.61
CA VAL A 3 -7.01 -26.67 14.55
C VAL A 3 -5.67 -26.29 13.94
N ALA A 4 -4.57 -26.47 14.69
CA ALA A 4 -3.24 -26.23 14.19
C ALA A 4 -2.80 -27.43 13.35
N GLU A 5 -2.49 -27.20 12.07
CA GLU A 5 -1.92 -28.20 11.17
C GLU A 5 -0.39 -28.09 11.15
N LYS A 6 0.30 -29.24 11.07
CA LYS A 6 1.76 -29.27 11.05
C LYS A 6 2.29 -29.13 9.63
N LEU A 7 3.16 -28.15 9.43
CA LEU A 7 3.89 -27.92 8.18
C LEU A 7 5.39 -28.15 8.44
N SER A 8 6.05 -28.95 7.59
CA SER A 8 7.50 -29.09 7.59
C SER A 8 8.08 -28.30 6.41
N VAL A 9 8.98 -27.35 6.71
CA VAL A 9 9.63 -26.48 5.73
C VAL A 9 11.12 -26.46 5.97
N GLU A 10 11.89 -26.32 4.90
CA GLU A 10 13.31 -26.03 4.98
C GLU A 10 13.51 -24.51 5.00
N LEU A 11 14.25 -24.03 6.00
CA LEU A 11 14.61 -22.62 6.14
C LEU A 11 16.14 -22.49 6.09
N PRO A 12 16.68 -21.41 5.50
CA PRO A 12 18.09 -21.09 5.61
C PRO A 12 18.53 -21.05 7.08
N ALA A 13 19.72 -21.58 7.37
CA ALA A 13 20.24 -21.67 8.74
C ALA A 13 20.28 -20.29 9.44
N GLU A 14 20.59 -19.23 8.70
CA GLU A 14 20.57 -17.85 9.21
C GLU A 14 19.17 -17.42 9.67
N MET A 15 18.13 -17.70 8.87
CA MET A 15 16.75 -17.36 9.25
C MET A 15 16.31 -18.12 10.50
N LEU A 16 16.65 -19.41 10.59
CA LEU A 16 16.35 -20.21 11.76
C LEU A 16 17.06 -19.68 13.02
N ARG A 17 18.31 -19.23 12.87
CA ARG A 17 19.08 -18.58 13.95
C ARG A 17 18.37 -17.32 14.44
N THR A 18 17.97 -16.43 13.53
CA THR A 18 17.24 -15.22 13.88
C THR A 18 15.94 -15.52 14.62
N ILE A 19 15.17 -16.52 14.19
CA ILE A 19 13.93 -16.93 14.88
C ILE A 19 14.21 -17.45 16.29
N ARG A 20 15.31 -18.19 16.49
CA ARG A 20 15.68 -18.67 17.83
C ARG A 20 16.10 -17.52 18.73
N GLU A 21 16.88 -16.59 18.21
CA GLU A 21 17.33 -15.40 18.95
C GLU A 21 16.15 -14.55 19.43
N THR A 22 15.09 -14.36 18.63
CA THR A 22 13.90 -13.61 19.06
C THR A 22 13.10 -14.34 20.15
N VAL A 23 13.05 -15.67 20.11
CA VAL A 23 12.45 -16.48 21.17
C VAL A 23 13.29 -16.43 22.45
N GLU A 24 14.62 -16.56 22.35
CA GLU A 24 15.54 -16.44 23.48
C GLU A 24 15.50 -15.05 24.12
N ALA A 25 15.31 -14.00 23.32
CA ALA A 25 15.09 -12.63 23.79
C ALA A 25 13.72 -12.42 24.47
N GLY A 26 12.82 -13.40 24.37
CA GLY A 26 11.47 -13.35 24.96
C GLY A 26 10.46 -12.53 24.15
N GLU A 27 10.77 -12.20 22.90
CA GLU A 27 9.83 -11.50 22.01
C GLU A 27 8.65 -12.41 21.60
N PHE A 28 8.91 -13.72 21.51
CA PHE A 28 7.91 -14.75 21.22
C PHE A 28 8.06 -15.92 22.20
N GLY A 29 6.95 -16.59 22.53
CA GLY A 29 6.93 -17.76 23.41
C GLY A 29 7.35 -19.06 22.71
N SER A 30 7.42 -19.09 21.38
CA SER A 30 7.94 -20.23 20.61
C SER A 30 8.31 -19.85 19.17
N GLU A 31 9.10 -20.68 18.49
CA GLU A 31 9.41 -20.50 17.07
C GLU A 31 8.14 -20.60 16.20
N SER A 32 7.17 -21.42 16.62
CA SER A 32 5.89 -21.55 15.92
C SER A 32 5.05 -20.27 16.02
N GLU A 33 5.10 -19.57 17.14
CA GLU A 33 4.45 -18.26 17.30
C GLU A 33 5.11 -17.19 16.43
N ALA A 34 6.45 -17.13 16.43
CA ALA A 34 7.21 -16.22 15.59
C ALA A 34 6.90 -16.43 14.08
N LEU A 35 6.85 -17.69 13.64
CA LEU A 35 6.47 -18.03 12.26
C LEU A 35 5.03 -17.65 11.93
N GLN A 36 4.09 -17.86 12.86
CA GLN A 36 2.70 -17.46 12.66
C GLN A 36 2.54 -15.94 12.54
N GLU A 37 3.25 -15.17 13.37
CA GLU A 37 3.28 -13.71 13.26
C GLU A 37 3.91 -13.25 11.94
N ALA A 38 4.99 -13.88 11.50
CA ALA A 38 5.61 -13.59 10.21
C ALA A 38 4.62 -13.83 9.04
N VAL A 39 3.87 -14.95 9.07
CA VAL A 39 2.82 -15.24 8.08
C VAL A 39 1.70 -14.21 8.13
N ARG A 40 1.25 -13.79 9.32
CA ARG A 40 0.25 -12.73 9.48
C ARG A 40 0.74 -11.40 8.92
N ALA A 41 2.00 -11.04 9.15
CA ALA A 41 2.60 -9.82 8.62
C ALA A 41 2.65 -9.85 7.08
N TRP A 42 3.11 -10.96 6.52
CA TRP A 42 3.15 -11.17 5.07
C TRP A 42 1.76 -11.09 4.42
N GLN A 43 0.73 -11.66 5.05
CA GLN A 43 -0.65 -11.55 4.55
C GLN A 43 -1.14 -10.10 4.52
N ARG A 44 -0.89 -9.32 5.58
CA ARG A 44 -1.25 -7.89 5.63
C ARG A 44 -0.57 -7.10 4.50
N GLU A 45 0.72 -7.34 4.28
CA GLU A 45 1.47 -6.70 3.19
C GLU A 45 0.89 -7.07 1.81
N ARG A 46 0.57 -8.34 1.58
CA ARG A 46 -0.06 -8.78 0.33
C ARG A 46 -1.39 -8.10 0.07
N GLU A 47 -2.23 -7.98 1.10
CA GLU A 47 -3.51 -7.27 0.98
C GLU A 47 -3.33 -5.78 0.68
N GLU A 48 -2.32 -5.13 1.27
CA GLU A 48 -1.97 -3.73 0.97
C GLU A 48 -1.53 -3.55 -0.47
N ASP A 49 -0.64 -4.42 -0.95
CA ASP A 49 -0.17 -4.44 -2.34
C ASP A 49 -1.33 -4.63 -3.32
N GLU A 50 -2.24 -5.57 -3.02
CA GLU A 50 -3.43 -5.81 -3.84
C GLU A 50 -4.34 -4.59 -3.90
N ARG A 51 -4.61 -3.95 -2.75
CA ARG A 51 -5.38 -2.70 -2.69
C ARG A 51 -4.73 -1.59 -3.50
N GLN A 52 -3.40 -1.45 -3.42
CA GLN A 52 -2.66 -0.45 -4.17
C GLN A 52 -2.74 -0.71 -5.68
N LEU A 53 -2.55 -1.96 -6.10
CA LEU A 53 -2.67 -2.36 -7.51
C LEU A 53 -4.07 -2.10 -8.04
N ASP A 54 -5.10 -2.39 -7.27
CA ASP A 54 -6.48 -2.15 -7.67
C ASP A 54 -6.81 -0.66 -7.77
N ALA A 55 -6.27 0.18 -6.87
CA ALA A 55 -6.39 1.63 -6.97
C ALA A 55 -5.72 2.16 -8.26
N ILE A 56 -4.56 1.62 -8.63
CA ILE A 56 -3.86 1.98 -9.87
C ILE A 56 -4.70 1.54 -11.09
N ARG A 57 -5.17 0.29 -11.12
CA ARG A 57 -6.02 -0.23 -12.20
C ARG A 57 -7.30 0.58 -12.37
N ALA A 58 -7.95 0.96 -11.27
CA ALA A 58 -9.15 1.79 -11.28
C ALA A 58 -8.85 3.20 -11.84
N ARG A 59 -7.72 3.81 -11.46
CA ARG A 59 -7.29 5.10 -12.01
C ARG A 59 -7.01 5.03 -13.51
N ILE A 60 -6.36 3.97 -13.98
CA ILE A 60 -6.10 3.74 -15.41
C ILE A 60 -7.42 3.57 -16.15
N ARG A 61 -8.32 2.71 -15.67
CA ARG A 61 -9.63 2.49 -16.29
C ARG A 61 -10.42 3.78 -16.42
N ARG A 62 -10.51 4.56 -15.34
CA ARG A 62 -11.16 5.87 -15.35
C ARG A 62 -10.56 6.82 -16.40
N SER A 63 -9.25 6.77 -16.60
CA SER A 63 -8.58 7.59 -17.63
C SER A 63 -8.87 7.10 -19.06
N LEU A 64 -9.03 5.79 -19.26
CA LEU A 64 -9.36 5.21 -20.57
C LEU A 64 -10.82 5.43 -20.94
N GLU A 65 -11.71 5.39 -19.95
CA GLU A 65 -13.15 5.61 -20.10
C GLU A 65 -13.52 7.11 -20.07
N ASP A 66 -12.54 8.01 -19.90
CA ASP A 66 -12.78 9.44 -19.86
C ASP A 66 -13.23 9.96 -21.24
N PRO A 67 -14.46 10.47 -21.39
CA PRO A 67 -14.98 10.93 -22.68
C PRO A 67 -14.39 12.28 -23.11
N ARG A 68 -13.59 12.93 -22.26
CA ARG A 68 -13.00 14.24 -22.57
C ARG A 68 -11.98 14.10 -23.70
N PRO A 69 -11.91 15.10 -24.61
CA PRO A 69 -10.96 15.05 -25.71
C PRO A 69 -9.52 15.11 -25.20
N SER A 70 -8.61 14.52 -25.97
CA SER A 70 -7.18 14.71 -25.76
C SER A 70 -6.81 16.18 -25.89
N LEU A 71 -5.90 16.64 -25.04
CA LEU A 71 -5.40 18.00 -25.06
C LEU A 71 -3.99 18.01 -25.63
N THR A 72 -3.69 19.02 -26.45
CA THR A 72 -2.32 19.37 -26.77
C THR A 72 -1.62 19.92 -25.52
N GLU A 73 -0.29 19.93 -25.55
CA GLU A 73 0.49 20.44 -24.42
C GLU A 73 0.18 21.94 -24.14
N ALA A 74 -0.04 22.74 -25.18
CA ALA A 74 -0.36 24.15 -25.03
C ALA A 74 -1.72 24.36 -24.34
N GLU A 75 -2.73 23.61 -24.75
CA GLU A 75 -4.07 23.63 -24.13
C GLU A 75 -4.02 23.15 -22.68
N LEU A 76 -3.25 22.08 -22.40
CA LEU A 76 -3.01 21.60 -21.03
C LEU A 76 -2.39 22.69 -20.16
N ARG A 77 -1.33 23.37 -20.63
CA ARG A 77 -0.66 24.43 -19.86
C ARG A 77 -1.59 25.60 -19.59
N THR A 78 -2.40 26.01 -20.56
CA THR A 78 -3.40 27.07 -20.37
C THR A 78 -4.43 26.67 -19.33
N ARG A 79 -5.02 25.48 -19.48
CA ARG A 79 -6.05 25.00 -18.56
C ARG A 79 -5.53 24.78 -17.13
N MET A 80 -4.28 24.35 -16.98
CA MET A 80 -3.63 24.23 -15.66
C MET A 80 -3.45 25.61 -15.00
N ARG A 81 -3.00 26.64 -15.74
CA ARG A 81 -2.86 28.00 -15.18
C ARG A 81 -4.20 28.57 -14.72
N GLU A 82 -5.24 28.39 -15.52
CA GLU A 82 -6.60 28.81 -15.16
C GLU A 82 -7.08 28.10 -13.89
N TYR A 83 -6.93 26.78 -13.82
CA TYR A 83 -7.32 26.00 -12.65
C TYR A 83 -6.60 26.45 -11.37
N MET A 84 -5.29 26.69 -11.44
CA MET A 84 -4.50 27.15 -10.28
C MET A 84 -4.93 28.55 -9.82
N THR A 85 -5.16 29.46 -10.77
CA THR A 85 -5.63 30.82 -10.47
C THR A 85 -7.00 30.81 -9.77
N GLU A 86 -7.92 29.95 -10.22
CA GLU A 86 -9.24 29.81 -9.58
C GLU A 86 -9.14 29.18 -8.18
N ARG A 87 -8.19 28.27 -7.96
CA ARG A 87 -7.91 27.70 -6.63
C ARG A 87 -7.32 28.75 -5.68
N GLU A 88 -6.41 29.60 -6.15
CA GLU A 88 -5.82 30.68 -5.37
C GLU A 88 -6.87 31.73 -4.95
N LYS A 89 -7.74 32.15 -5.88
CA LYS A 89 -8.86 33.05 -5.57
C LYS A 89 -9.84 32.44 -4.57
N ALA A 90 -10.15 31.15 -4.71
CA ALA A 90 -11.04 30.45 -3.79
C ALA A 90 -10.42 30.35 -2.37
N ALA A 91 -9.11 30.13 -2.26
CA ALA A 91 -8.41 30.11 -0.97
C ALA A 91 -8.38 31.51 -0.31
N ALA A 92 -8.10 32.57 -1.08
CA ALA A 92 -8.11 33.94 -0.57
C ALA A 92 -9.52 34.41 -0.12
N ALA A 93 -10.57 33.93 -0.78
CA ALA A 93 -11.95 34.21 -0.40
C ALA A 93 -12.40 33.49 0.89
N ASP A 94 -11.82 32.32 1.19
CA ASP A 94 -12.08 31.56 2.43
C ASP A 94 -11.34 32.18 3.63
N GLU A 95 -10.16 32.74 3.42
CA GLU A 95 -9.35 33.43 4.46
C GLU A 95 -9.90 34.81 4.86
N THR A 96 -10.77 35.40 4.04
CA THR A 96 -11.39 36.72 4.30
C THR A 96 -12.75 36.61 5.03
N ARG A 97 -13.17 35.41 5.46
CA ARG A 97 -14.46 35.13 6.11
C ARG A 97 -14.31 34.78 7.59
#